data_AF-A0A374UGW1-F1
#
_entry.id   AF-A0A374UGW1-F1
#
_cell.length_a   1.000
_cell.length_b   1.000
_cell.length_c   1.000
_cell.angle_alpha   90.00
_cell.angle_beta   90.00
_cell.angle_gamma   90.00
#
_symmetry.space_group_name_H-M   'P 1'
#
loop_
_entity.id
_entity.type
_entity.pdbx_description
1 polymer ?
#
loop_
_entity_poly.entity_id
_entity_poly.type
_entity_poly.pdbx_seq_one_letter_code
_entity_poly.pdbx_strand_id
1 'polypeptide(L)'
;MMNEMTMSRAVFVAGAGAAACALAGCSGTTGGAKAASTADAACVDDNANVTVYAAINLAGADMVRLLKHQNYEWQGENVGYGAVDDAGFFAFTFSKVSDDVDELANSAIPLSESEYEALEPGGGDENIAILLSVGGYTKGERALIGAIGDAAMVQEKCTIDDTQYWLVKALDGHRYVIMANDTEDDGDSAHDIYIYNEAFIRTGYLSGGDQIDIDELWSRLINAS
;
A
#
# COMPACT_ATOMS: atom_id res chain seq x y z
N MET A 1 14.28 -3.10 -39.91
CA MET A 1 13.73 -2.16 -38.92
C MET A 1 12.43 -2.78 -38.43
N MET A 2 12.49 -3.56 -37.36
CA MET A 2 11.28 -4.11 -36.72
C MET A 2 10.79 -3.03 -35.75
N ASN A 3 9.56 -2.55 -35.96
CA ASN A 3 8.88 -1.74 -34.97
C ASN A 3 8.55 -2.66 -33.79
N GLU A 4 9.30 -2.57 -32.70
CA GLU A 4 8.80 -3.02 -31.41
C GLU A 4 7.63 -2.11 -31.04
N MET A 5 6.41 -2.66 -31.10
CA MET A 5 5.26 -2.04 -30.48
C MET A 5 5.38 -2.26 -28.98
N THR A 6 6.05 -1.35 -28.27
CA THR A 6 5.97 -1.26 -26.82
C THR A 6 4.53 -0.86 -26.47
N MET A 7 3.70 -1.83 -26.09
CA MET A 7 2.37 -1.54 -25.56
C MET A 7 2.55 -0.96 -24.15
N SER A 8 2.06 0.27 -23.94
CA SER A 8 1.99 0.87 -22.60
C SER A 8 1.08 0.03 -21.71
N ARG A 9 1.47 -0.18 -20.43
CA ARG A 9 0.72 -0.94 -19.41
C ARG A 9 -0.75 -0.52 -19.34
N ALA A 10 -1.04 0.77 -19.46
CA ALA A 10 -2.39 1.32 -19.48
C ALA A 10 -3.27 0.74 -20.61
N VAL A 11 -2.70 0.44 -21.78
CA VAL A 11 -3.42 -0.10 -22.94
C VAL A 11 -3.71 -1.60 -22.79
N PHE A 12 -2.79 -2.35 -22.15
CA PHE A 12 -3.01 -3.77 -21.84
C PHE A 12 -4.11 -3.94 -20.77
N VAL A 13 -4.09 -3.10 -19.72
CA VAL A 13 -5.07 -3.12 -18.62
C VAL A 13 -6.46 -2.67 -19.10
N ALA A 14 -6.57 -1.63 -19.93
CA ALA A 14 -7.86 -1.22 -20.50
C ALA A 14 -8.52 -2.33 -21.35
N GLY A 15 -7.72 -3.16 -22.03
CA GLY A 15 -8.20 -4.32 -22.79
C GLY A 15 -8.65 -5.49 -21.92
N ALA A 16 -7.99 -5.72 -20.77
CA ALA A 16 -8.31 -6.79 -19.84
C ALA A 16 -9.47 -6.43 -18.87
N GLY A 17 -9.55 -5.17 -18.43
CA GLY A 17 -10.59 -4.68 -17.51
C GLY A 17 -12.00 -4.74 -18.12
N ALA A 18 -12.13 -4.43 -19.41
CA ALA A 18 -13.40 -4.55 -20.13
C ALA A 18 -13.90 -6.01 -20.24
N ALA A 19 -12.98 -6.98 -20.32
CA ALA A 19 -13.32 -8.40 -20.37
C ALA A 19 -13.68 -8.97 -18.98
N ALA A 20 -13.04 -8.50 -17.91
CA ALA A 20 -13.32 -8.92 -16.54
C ALA A 20 -14.67 -8.41 -16.03
N CYS A 21 -15.09 -7.18 -16.39
CA CYS A 21 -16.41 -6.65 -16.02
C CYS A 21 -17.58 -7.47 -16.59
N ALA A 22 -17.39 -8.17 -17.72
CA ALA A 22 -18.43 -9.00 -18.32
C ALA A 22 -18.62 -10.37 -17.62
N LEU A 23 -17.66 -10.82 -16.80
CA LEU A 23 -17.70 -12.10 -16.08
C LEU A 23 -18.20 -11.99 -14.63
N ALA A 24 -18.23 -10.78 -14.04
CA ALA A 24 -18.72 -10.53 -12.68
C ALA A 24 -20.26 -10.52 -12.55
N GLY A 25 -20.95 -11.36 -13.35
CA GLY A 25 -22.40 -11.51 -13.32
C GLY A 25 -22.86 -12.63 -12.38
N CYS A 26 -23.46 -12.22 -11.26
CA CYS A 26 -24.43 -12.94 -10.41
C CYS A 26 -24.00 -14.21 -9.64
N SER A 27 -23.76 -14.05 -8.33
CA SER A 27 -24.41 -14.88 -7.31
C SER A 27 -24.32 -14.22 -5.94
N GLY A 28 -25.47 -13.88 -5.34
CA GLY A 28 -25.52 -13.43 -3.96
C GLY A 28 -25.46 -14.60 -2.98
N THR A 29 -24.77 -14.40 -1.85
CA THR A 29 -24.99 -15.12 -0.57
C THR A 29 -24.46 -14.28 0.60
N THR A 30 -25.38 -13.83 1.44
CA THR A 30 -25.34 -13.81 2.93
C THR A 30 -23.98 -13.67 3.65
N GLY A 31 -23.75 -12.49 4.24
CA GLY A 31 -23.48 -12.38 5.69
C GLY A 31 -22.10 -12.73 6.25
N GLY A 32 -21.04 -12.78 5.44
CA GLY A 32 -19.66 -12.76 5.90
C GLY A 32 -18.87 -11.71 5.12
N ALA A 33 -17.90 -11.04 5.74
CA ALA A 33 -17.01 -10.14 5.00
C ALA A 33 -16.34 -10.94 3.87
N LYS A 34 -16.52 -10.49 2.63
CA LYS A 34 -15.89 -11.12 1.47
C LYS A 34 -14.36 -10.98 1.64
N ALA A 35 -13.62 -12.08 1.59
CA ALA A 35 -12.16 -12.01 1.53
C ALA A 35 -11.73 -11.34 0.23
N ALA A 36 -10.73 -10.45 0.31
CA ALA A 36 -10.18 -9.82 -0.88
C ALA A 36 -9.50 -10.86 -1.79
N SER A 37 -9.44 -10.54 -3.08
CA SER A 37 -8.78 -11.38 -4.08
C SER A 37 -8.06 -10.51 -5.10
N THR A 38 -7.02 -11.05 -5.74
CA THR A 38 -6.26 -10.35 -6.79
C THR A 38 -7.10 -9.97 -8.01
N ALA A 39 -8.34 -10.47 -8.12
CA ALA A 39 -9.29 -10.12 -9.18
C ALA A 39 -10.19 -8.93 -8.81
N ASP A 40 -10.13 -8.44 -7.57
CA ASP A 40 -10.90 -7.27 -7.16
C ASP A 40 -10.41 -6.03 -7.90
N ALA A 41 -11.33 -5.29 -8.51
CA ALA A 41 -11.00 -4.06 -9.22
C ALA A 41 -10.34 -3.01 -8.32
N ALA A 42 -10.56 -3.10 -7.01
CA ALA A 42 -9.93 -2.22 -6.03
C ALA A 42 -8.42 -2.51 -5.84
N CYS A 43 -7.87 -3.61 -6.34
CA CYS A 43 -6.46 -3.98 -6.12
C CYS A 43 -5.45 -3.20 -6.99
N VAL A 44 -5.91 -2.58 -8.09
CA VAL A 44 -5.06 -1.87 -9.04
C VAL A 44 -5.76 -0.57 -9.44
N ASP A 45 -5.02 0.54 -9.45
CA ASP A 45 -5.58 1.85 -9.84
C ASP A 45 -5.58 2.07 -11.37
N ASP A 46 -6.11 3.22 -11.79
CA ASP A 46 -6.21 3.60 -13.21
C ASP A 46 -4.83 3.75 -13.89
N ASN A 47 -3.76 3.92 -13.11
CA ASN A 47 -2.38 4.04 -13.56
C ASN A 47 -1.62 2.69 -13.51
N ALA A 48 -2.31 1.60 -13.19
CA ALA A 48 -1.76 0.26 -13.02
C ALA A 48 -0.79 0.11 -11.82
N ASN A 49 -0.90 0.98 -10.82
CA ASN A 49 -0.24 0.81 -9.52
C ASN A 49 -1.04 -0.17 -8.66
N VAL A 50 -0.34 -0.93 -7.81
CA VAL A 50 -0.99 -1.66 -6.71
C VAL A 50 -1.56 -0.64 -5.70
N THR A 51 -2.74 -0.92 -5.16
CA THR A 51 -3.45 -0.01 -4.25
C THR A 51 -3.21 -0.32 -2.77
N VAL A 52 -3.57 0.63 -1.91
CA VAL A 52 -3.69 0.42 -0.46
C VAL A 52 -4.66 -0.73 -0.16
N TYR A 53 -5.81 -0.81 -0.85
CA TYR A 53 -6.76 -1.91 -0.68
C TYR A 53 -6.07 -3.27 -0.84
N ALA A 54 -5.24 -3.45 -1.87
CA ALA A 54 -4.48 -4.67 -2.05
C ALA A 54 -3.49 -4.88 -0.90
N ALA A 55 -2.75 -3.84 -0.52
CA ALA A 55 -1.72 -3.88 0.51
C ALA A 55 -2.23 -4.38 1.87
N ILE A 56 -3.44 -3.99 2.26
CA ILE A 56 -3.95 -4.30 3.61
C ILE A 56 -4.95 -5.45 3.65
N ASN A 57 -5.47 -5.90 2.51
CA ASN A 57 -6.49 -6.97 2.47
C ASN A 57 -6.01 -8.28 1.80
N LEU A 58 -4.94 -8.26 1.01
CA LEU A 58 -4.40 -9.49 0.42
C LEU A 58 -3.37 -10.12 1.35
N ALA A 59 -3.43 -11.44 1.49
CA ALA A 59 -2.36 -12.21 2.12
C ALA A 59 -1.06 -12.10 1.31
N GLY A 60 0.07 -12.31 1.98
CA GLY A 60 1.42 -12.20 1.43
C GLY A 60 1.60 -12.88 0.07
N ALA A 61 1.29 -14.18 -0.01
CA ALA A 61 1.37 -14.95 -1.26
C ALA A 61 0.45 -14.42 -2.39
N ASP A 62 -0.71 -13.87 -2.05
CA ASP A 62 -1.64 -13.29 -3.02
C ASP A 62 -1.15 -11.91 -3.50
N MET A 63 -0.58 -11.12 -2.61
CA MET A 63 0.08 -9.86 -2.94
C MET A 63 1.27 -10.09 -3.87
N VAL A 64 2.15 -11.04 -3.57
CA VAL A 64 3.27 -11.41 -4.44
C VAL A 64 2.79 -11.86 -5.82
N ARG A 65 1.68 -12.60 -5.89
CA ARG A 65 1.08 -12.99 -7.17
C ARG A 65 0.58 -11.77 -7.95
N LEU A 66 -0.08 -10.83 -7.28
CA LEU A 66 -0.54 -9.58 -7.89
C LEU A 66 0.65 -8.77 -8.43
N LEU A 67 1.71 -8.60 -7.62
CA LEU A 67 2.93 -7.88 -8.01
C LEU A 67 3.57 -8.48 -9.25
N LYS A 68 3.74 -9.81 -9.30
CA LYS A 68 4.24 -10.52 -10.49
C LYS A 68 3.33 -10.33 -11.71
N HIS A 69 2.01 -10.33 -11.52
CA HIS A 69 1.06 -10.02 -12.59
C HIS A 69 1.15 -8.57 -13.10
N GLN A 70 1.48 -7.63 -12.23
CA GLN A 70 1.69 -6.21 -12.57
C GLN A 70 3.12 -5.92 -13.05
N ASN A 71 3.91 -6.95 -13.37
CA ASN A 71 5.28 -6.85 -13.87
C ASN A 71 6.26 -6.19 -12.86
N TYR A 72 6.05 -6.48 -11.58
CA TYR A 72 7.02 -6.20 -10.51
C TYR A 72 7.90 -7.43 -10.27
N GLU A 73 9.17 -7.17 -10.01
CA GLU A 73 10.17 -8.18 -9.69
C GLU A 73 10.87 -7.87 -8.36
N TRP A 74 11.30 -8.92 -7.67
CA TRP A 74 12.05 -8.80 -6.43
C TRP A 74 13.44 -8.20 -6.69
N GLN A 75 13.74 -7.07 -6.06
CA GLN A 75 15.01 -6.34 -6.24
C GLN A 75 15.99 -6.55 -5.07
N GLY A 76 15.57 -7.18 -3.97
CA GLY A 76 16.42 -7.53 -2.84
C GLY A 76 15.91 -7.03 -1.47
N GLU A 77 16.56 -7.51 -0.41
CA GLU A 77 16.19 -7.33 1.01
C GLU A 77 16.25 -5.88 1.52
N ASN A 78 16.60 -4.89 0.70
CA ASN A 78 16.57 -3.47 1.08
C ASN A 78 15.78 -2.59 0.12
N VAL A 79 15.12 -3.21 -0.85
CA VAL A 79 14.42 -2.53 -1.96
C VAL A 79 12.99 -3.06 -2.11
N GLY A 80 12.77 -4.36 -1.90
CA GLY A 80 11.45 -4.98 -2.08
C GLY A 80 11.12 -5.26 -3.55
N TYR A 81 9.85 -5.09 -3.92
CA TYR A 81 9.38 -5.31 -5.29
C TYR A 81 9.40 -4.04 -6.14
N GLY A 82 10.16 -4.06 -7.24
CA GLY A 82 10.32 -2.97 -8.20
C GLY A 82 9.69 -3.27 -9.56
N ALA A 83 9.06 -2.30 -10.22
CA ALA A 83 8.58 -2.49 -11.58
C ALA A 83 9.76 -2.59 -12.57
N VAL A 84 9.65 -3.50 -13.55
CA VAL A 84 10.73 -3.84 -14.49
C VAL A 84 10.92 -2.81 -15.61
N ASP A 85 9.98 -1.89 -15.78
CA ASP A 85 9.90 -0.95 -16.91
C ASP A 85 10.61 0.40 -16.68
N ASP A 86 11.58 0.47 -15.76
CA ASP A 86 12.34 1.68 -15.40
C ASP A 86 11.47 2.88 -15.00
N ALA A 87 10.19 2.66 -14.66
CA ALA A 87 9.25 3.72 -14.27
C ALA A 87 9.51 4.30 -12.86
N GLY A 88 10.74 4.17 -12.35
CA GLY A 88 11.22 4.78 -11.11
C GLY A 88 11.09 3.85 -9.91
N PHE A 89 12.22 3.53 -9.29
CA PHE A 89 12.38 2.97 -7.94
C PHE A 89 11.06 2.68 -7.18
N PHE A 90 10.44 1.52 -7.43
CA PHE A 90 9.21 1.14 -6.75
C PHE A 90 9.58 0.30 -5.55
N ALA A 91 9.28 0.79 -4.35
CA ALA A 91 9.55 0.10 -3.10
C ALA A 91 8.22 -0.29 -2.49
N PHE A 92 7.67 -1.45 -2.87
CA PHE A 92 6.74 -2.12 -1.98
C PHE A 92 7.57 -2.80 -0.89
N THR A 93 7.75 -2.07 0.20
CA THR A 93 8.60 -2.48 1.31
C THR A 93 7.74 -2.65 2.54
N PHE A 94 7.66 -3.87 3.06
CA PHE A 94 7.24 -4.07 4.44
C PHE A 94 8.48 -4.01 5.32
N SER A 95 8.43 -3.21 6.36
CA SER A 95 9.49 -3.12 7.34
C SER A 95 8.96 -3.49 8.70
N LYS A 96 9.73 -4.32 9.43
CA LYS A 96 9.53 -4.54 10.87
C LYS A 96 10.41 -3.62 11.68
N VAL A 97 10.01 -3.31 12.90
CA VAL A 97 10.91 -2.65 13.84
C VAL A 97 11.99 -3.64 14.26
N SER A 98 13.26 -3.22 14.18
CA SER A 98 14.40 -4.03 14.63
C SER A 98 14.32 -4.31 16.12
N ASP A 99 14.40 -5.60 16.48
CA ASP A 99 14.60 -6.06 17.86
C ASP A 99 16.08 -6.08 18.25
N ASP A 100 17.00 -5.79 17.30
CA ASP A 100 18.43 -5.78 17.54
C ASP A 100 18.85 -4.49 18.26
N VAL A 101 19.30 -4.66 19.51
CA VAL A 101 19.69 -3.59 20.42
C VAL A 101 21.03 -2.95 20.01
N ASP A 102 21.85 -3.66 19.23
CA ASP A 102 23.23 -3.26 18.93
C ASP A 102 23.36 -2.55 17.58
N GLU A 103 22.44 -2.77 16.63
CA GLU A 103 22.63 -2.28 15.26
C GLU A 103 21.69 -1.17 14.77
N LEU A 104 20.59 -0.82 15.46
CA LEU A 104 19.71 0.35 15.21
C LEU A 104 18.36 0.12 15.93
N ALA A 105 18.35 0.06 17.26
CA ALA A 105 17.11 -0.11 18.01
C ALA A 105 16.05 0.91 17.56
N ASN A 106 14.83 0.43 17.27
CA ASN A 106 13.70 1.22 16.75
C ASN A 106 13.81 1.69 15.27
N SER A 107 14.66 1.07 14.45
CA SER A 107 14.65 1.31 13.00
C SER A 107 13.79 0.31 12.24
N ALA A 108 13.12 0.78 11.19
CA ALA A 108 12.33 -0.05 10.29
C ALA A 108 13.27 -0.79 9.32
N ILE A 109 13.34 -2.12 9.43
CA ILE A 109 14.16 -2.99 8.57
C ILE A 109 13.24 -3.73 7.59
N PRO A 110 13.52 -3.71 6.28
CA PRO A 110 12.72 -4.43 5.29
C PRO A 110 12.69 -5.95 5.55
N LEU A 111 11.60 -6.63 5.19
CA LEU A 111 11.56 -8.10 5.26
C LEU A 111 12.12 -8.74 3.98
N SER A 112 12.52 -10.00 4.11
CA SER A 112 12.86 -10.88 2.99
C SER A 112 11.63 -11.29 2.16
N GLU A 113 11.84 -11.79 0.93
CA GLU A 113 10.75 -12.27 0.06
C GLU A 113 9.92 -13.37 0.74
N SER A 114 10.60 -14.31 1.42
CA SER A 114 9.92 -15.40 2.14
C SER A 114 9.10 -14.92 3.32
N GLU A 115 9.52 -13.86 4.01
CA GLU A 115 8.74 -13.24 5.08
C GLU A 115 7.49 -12.58 4.49
N TYR A 116 7.61 -11.84 3.37
CA TYR A 116 6.45 -11.26 2.68
C TYR A 116 5.44 -12.32 2.25
N GLU A 117 5.89 -13.44 1.66
CA GLU A 117 4.99 -14.51 1.19
C GLU A 117 4.19 -15.18 2.32
N ALA A 118 4.70 -15.13 3.56
CA ALA A 118 4.09 -15.74 4.74
C ALA A 118 3.17 -14.79 5.52
N LEU A 119 3.11 -13.50 5.16
CA LEU A 119 2.30 -12.52 5.89
C LEU A 119 0.80 -12.82 5.78
N GLU A 120 0.11 -12.69 6.92
CA GLU A 120 -1.33 -12.48 6.95
C GLU A 120 -1.70 -11.15 6.26
N PRO A 121 -2.96 -10.95 5.83
CA PRO A 121 -3.40 -9.71 5.21
C PRO A 121 -2.92 -8.45 5.95
N GLY A 122 -2.24 -7.58 5.22
CA GLY A 122 -1.71 -6.32 5.75
C GLY A 122 -0.77 -6.45 6.96
N GLY A 123 -0.19 -7.63 7.19
CA GLY A 123 0.66 -7.92 8.36
C GLY A 123 -0.07 -7.80 9.70
N GLY A 124 -1.37 -8.15 9.75
CA GLY A 124 -2.32 -7.81 10.83
C GLY A 124 -1.92 -8.08 12.28
N ASP A 125 -0.98 -8.99 12.53
CA ASP A 125 -0.48 -9.34 13.88
C ASP A 125 1.01 -9.00 14.11
N GLU A 126 1.67 -8.34 13.15
CA GLU A 126 3.10 -8.01 13.22
C GLU A 126 3.34 -6.50 13.24
N ASN A 127 4.47 -6.03 13.80
CA ASN A 127 4.83 -4.60 13.82
C ASN A 127 5.34 -4.16 12.45
N ILE A 128 4.44 -4.01 11.48
CA ILE A 128 4.79 -3.80 10.08
C ILE A 128 4.36 -2.42 9.58
N ALA A 129 5.27 -1.74 8.91
CA ALA A 129 5.01 -0.56 8.09
C ALA A 129 5.15 -0.92 6.62
N ILE A 130 4.28 -0.39 5.76
CA ILE A 130 4.32 -0.58 4.31
C ILE A 130 4.64 0.76 3.66
N LEU A 131 5.65 0.78 2.79
CA LEU A 131 5.84 1.86 1.82
C LEU A 131 5.23 1.42 0.49
N LEU A 132 4.45 2.31 -0.12
CA LEU A 132 3.88 2.15 -1.45
C LEU A 132 4.16 3.41 -2.27
N SER A 133 5.07 3.31 -3.24
CA SER A 133 5.34 4.40 -4.18
C SER A 133 4.47 4.25 -5.43
N VAL A 134 3.67 5.27 -5.75
CA VAL A 134 2.71 5.22 -6.88
C VAL A 134 3.03 6.27 -7.95
N GLY A 135 2.98 5.87 -9.21
CA GLY A 135 3.27 6.73 -10.36
C GLY A 135 2.01 7.30 -11.04
N GLY A 136 2.22 8.30 -11.90
CA GLY A 136 1.17 8.84 -12.79
C GLY A 136 0.27 9.89 -12.16
N TYR A 137 0.67 10.47 -11.02
CA TYR A 137 -0.05 11.53 -10.32
C TYR A 137 0.78 12.80 -10.24
N THR A 138 0.11 13.95 -10.21
CA THR A 138 0.76 15.27 -10.18
C THR A 138 0.93 15.85 -8.77
N LYS A 139 0.33 15.21 -7.75
CA LYS A 139 0.30 15.66 -6.35
C LYS A 139 0.09 14.48 -5.42
N GLY A 140 0.62 14.55 -4.20
CA GLY A 140 0.49 13.51 -3.18
C GLY A 140 -0.97 13.21 -2.82
N GLU A 141 -1.80 14.25 -2.67
CA GLU A 141 -3.24 14.09 -2.43
C GLU A 141 -3.93 13.26 -3.52
N ARG A 142 -3.61 13.52 -4.79
CA ARG A 142 -4.25 12.81 -5.90
C ARG A 142 -3.76 11.38 -5.99
N ALA A 143 -2.48 11.15 -5.68
CA ALA A 143 -1.91 9.83 -5.54
C ALA A 143 -2.63 9.03 -4.46
N LEU A 144 -2.81 9.59 -3.27
CA LEU A 144 -3.51 8.91 -2.17
C LEU A 144 -4.98 8.61 -2.52
N ILE A 145 -5.69 9.56 -3.14
CA ILE A 145 -7.08 9.35 -3.59
C ILE A 145 -7.17 8.28 -4.67
N GLY A 146 -6.25 8.26 -5.64
CA GLY A 146 -6.26 7.27 -6.71
C GLY A 146 -5.83 5.88 -6.24
N ALA A 147 -4.84 5.81 -5.35
CA ALA A 147 -4.25 4.57 -4.87
C ALA A 147 -5.03 3.91 -3.72
N ILE A 148 -6.09 4.53 -3.18
CA ILE A 148 -6.83 3.94 -2.05
C ILE A 148 -7.51 2.60 -2.42
N GLY A 149 -7.94 2.45 -3.67
CA GLY A 149 -8.65 1.26 -4.17
C GLY A 149 -10.13 1.20 -3.79
N ASP A 150 -10.46 1.33 -2.50
CA ASP A 150 -11.86 1.40 -2.03
C ASP A 150 -12.04 2.54 -1.02
N ALA A 151 -12.78 3.57 -1.43
CA ALA A 151 -13.07 4.72 -0.58
C ALA A 151 -13.93 4.38 0.65
N ALA A 152 -14.68 3.27 0.64
CA ALA A 152 -15.52 2.85 1.76
C ALA A 152 -14.72 2.38 2.98
N MET A 153 -13.43 2.05 2.79
CA MET A 153 -12.54 1.68 3.88
C MET A 153 -12.08 2.88 4.71
N VAL A 154 -12.21 4.10 4.18
CA VAL A 154 -11.74 5.30 4.86
C VAL A 154 -12.74 5.72 5.92
N GLN A 155 -12.29 5.78 7.17
CA GLN A 155 -13.10 6.19 8.31
C GLN A 155 -13.04 7.69 8.53
N GLU A 156 -11.81 8.23 8.60
CA GLU A 156 -11.55 9.62 8.94
C GLU A 156 -10.33 10.14 8.18
N LYS A 157 -10.22 11.47 8.03
CA LYS A 157 -9.13 12.15 7.32
C LYS A 157 -8.74 13.42 8.06
N CYS A 158 -7.45 13.74 8.10
CA CYS A 158 -6.94 15.05 8.51
C CYS A 158 -5.70 15.44 7.69
N THR A 159 -5.29 16.69 7.81
CA THR A 159 -4.12 17.24 7.10
C THR A 159 -3.31 18.09 8.06
N ILE A 160 -1.99 17.88 8.08
CA ILE A 160 -1.06 18.64 8.92
C ILE A 160 0.13 19.01 8.04
N ASP A 161 0.47 20.30 7.96
CA ASP A 161 1.62 20.79 7.18
C ASP A 161 1.74 20.15 5.78
N ASP A 162 0.66 20.22 4.99
CA ASP A 162 0.52 19.64 3.64
C ASP A 162 0.66 18.11 3.54
N THR A 163 0.74 17.42 4.68
CA THR A 163 0.72 15.95 4.77
C THR A 163 -0.70 15.45 5.01
N GLN A 164 -1.13 14.47 4.21
CA GLN A 164 -2.44 13.85 4.38
C GLN A 164 -2.36 12.62 5.27
N TYR A 165 -3.28 12.52 6.24
CA TYR A 165 -3.42 11.38 7.13
C TYR A 165 -4.84 10.81 7.04
N TRP A 166 -4.95 9.52 6.76
CA TRP A 166 -6.24 8.83 6.62
C TRP A 166 -6.28 7.65 7.59
N LEU A 167 -7.34 7.58 8.39
CA LEU A 167 -7.67 6.41 9.20
C LEU A 167 -8.50 5.47 8.34
N VAL A 168 -8.01 4.25 8.16
CA VAL A 168 -8.60 3.26 7.25
C VAL A 168 -8.85 1.95 7.99
N LYS A 169 -9.96 1.29 7.66
CA LYS A 169 -10.34 -0.01 8.20
C LYS A 169 -10.37 -1.05 7.09
N ALA A 170 -9.56 -2.10 7.25
CA ALA A 170 -9.52 -3.26 6.37
C ALA A 170 -10.78 -4.13 6.52
N LEU A 171 -10.95 -5.09 5.59
CA LEU A 171 -12.11 -5.98 5.54
C LEU A 171 -12.18 -6.95 6.73
N ASP A 172 -11.02 -7.32 7.28
CA ASP A 172 -10.88 -8.12 8.50
C ASP A 172 -11.16 -7.30 9.78
N GLY A 173 -11.24 -5.98 9.66
CA GLY A 173 -11.53 -5.05 10.73
C GLY A 173 -10.30 -4.43 11.38
N HIS A 174 -9.08 -4.81 10.99
CA HIS A 174 -7.86 -4.13 11.41
C HIS A 174 -7.84 -2.69 10.90
N ARG A 175 -7.21 -1.80 11.67
CA ARG A 175 -7.11 -0.38 11.35
C ARG A 175 -5.69 0.02 11.03
N TYR A 176 -5.59 1.00 10.15
CA TYR A 176 -4.33 1.50 9.61
C TYR A 176 -4.37 3.03 9.58
N VAL A 177 -3.22 3.64 9.86
CA VAL A 177 -2.98 5.05 9.55
C VAL A 177 -2.19 5.11 8.26
N ILE A 178 -2.72 5.81 7.28
CA ILE A 178 -2.07 6.04 5.99
C ILE A 178 -1.61 7.49 5.95
N MET A 179 -0.38 7.70 5.51
CA MET A 179 0.27 9.00 5.39
C MET A 179 0.78 9.17 3.96
N ALA A 180 0.52 10.32 3.36
CA ALA A 180 1.13 10.72 2.10
C ALA A 180 1.60 12.17 2.18
N ASN A 181 2.85 12.41 1.82
CA ASN A 181 3.42 13.75 1.75
C ASN A 181 3.17 14.33 0.35
N ASP A 182 2.87 15.62 0.26
CA ASP A 182 3.03 16.34 -1.00
C ASP A 182 4.52 16.69 -1.13
N THR A 183 5.32 15.75 -1.64
CA THR A 183 6.72 16.08 -1.97
C THR A 183 6.72 17.06 -3.12
N GLU A 184 7.39 18.21 -2.96
CA GLU A 184 7.61 19.13 -4.06
C GLU A 184 8.21 18.36 -5.25
N ASP A 185 7.66 18.65 -6.43
CA ASP A 185 7.91 17.96 -7.69
C ASP A 185 9.39 18.07 -8.09
N ASP A 186 10.24 17.17 -7.58
CA ASP A 186 11.66 17.08 -7.90
C ASP A 186 11.90 16.52 -9.31
N GLY A 187 10.83 16.31 -10.09
CA GLY A 187 10.86 15.71 -11.42
C GLY A 187 10.82 14.18 -11.42
N ASP A 188 10.80 13.55 -10.23
CA ASP A 188 10.48 12.13 -10.06
C ASP A 188 8.96 11.96 -9.89
N SER A 189 8.34 11.27 -10.86
CA SER A 189 6.90 11.16 -11.04
C SER A 189 6.16 10.23 -10.05
N ALA A 190 6.79 9.87 -8.93
CA ALA A 190 6.28 8.91 -7.95
C ALA A 190 5.93 9.61 -6.62
N HIS A 191 4.85 9.14 -5.98
CA HIS A 191 4.38 9.64 -4.69
C HIS A 191 4.41 8.52 -3.66
N ASP A 192 5.06 8.77 -2.54
CA ASP A 192 5.19 7.80 -1.45
C ASP A 192 3.97 7.83 -0.52
N ILE A 193 3.40 6.65 -0.30
CA ILE A 193 2.30 6.38 0.61
C ILE A 193 2.81 5.43 1.69
N TYR A 194 2.82 5.88 2.94
CA TYR A 194 3.17 5.07 4.09
C TYR A 194 1.90 4.52 4.75
N ILE A 195 1.91 3.25 5.11
CA ILE A 195 0.78 2.55 5.74
C ILE A 195 1.28 1.91 7.03
N TYR A 196 0.68 2.27 8.15
CA TYR A 196 1.07 1.80 9.47
C TYR A 196 -0.08 1.07 10.12
N ASN A 197 0.14 -0.19 10.51
CA ASN A 197 -0.85 -0.95 11.27
C ASN A 197 -0.83 -0.59 12.77
N GLU A 198 -1.84 -1.03 13.51
CA GLU A 198 -1.94 -0.74 14.96
C GLU A 198 -0.73 -1.24 15.76
N ALA A 199 -0.17 -2.40 15.40
CA ALA A 199 0.96 -3.00 16.10
C ALA A 199 2.22 -2.11 15.94
N PHE A 200 2.51 -1.67 14.71
CA PHE A 200 3.59 -0.73 14.42
C PHE A 200 3.41 0.60 15.16
N ILE A 201 2.20 1.14 15.24
CA ILE A 201 1.92 2.38 15.98
C ILE A 201 2.31 2.25 17.47
N ARG A 202 2.00 1.11 18.09
CA ARG A 202 2.32 0.84 19.51
C ARG A 202 3.81 0.76 19.81
N THR A 203 4.66 0.64 18.78
CA THR A 203 6.13 0.70 18.96
C THR A 203 6.60 2.09 19.40
N GLY A 204 5.79 3.13 19.15
CA GLY A 204 6.14 4.51 19.43
C GLY A 204 6.96 5.18 18.32
N TYR A 205 7.20 4.50 17.18
CA TYR A 205 7.95 5.06 16.05
C TYR A 205 7.38 6.39 15.57
N LEU A 206 6.05 6.47 15.38
CA LEU A 206 5.37 7.68 14.87
C LEU A 206 5.19 8.77 15.93
N SER A 207 5.26 8.43 17.20
CA SER A 207 5.02 9.35 18.32
C SER A 207 6.31 9.85 18.97
N GLY A 208 7.47 9.54 18.38
CA GLY A 208 8.77 9.93 18.93
C GLY A 208 9.19 9.15 20.19
N GLY A 209 8.65 7.94 20.38
CA GLY A 209 8.98 7.02 21.47
C GLY A 209 7.84 6.72 22.44
N ASP A 210 6.71 7.43 22.36
CA ASP A 210 5.55 7.15 23.21
C ASP A 210 4.77 5.92 22.70
N GLN A 211 4.69 4.86 23.49
CA GLN A 211 3.87 3.69 23.15
C GLN A 211 2.37 4.03 23.32
N ILE A 212 1.74 4.45 22.22
CA ILE A 212 0.34 4.86 22.16
C ILE A 212 -0.46 3.92 21.25
N ASP A 213 -1.77 3.85 21.46
CA ASP A 213 -2.64 3.17 20.51
C ASP A 213 -3.04 4.09 19.35
N ILE A 214 -3.69 3.49 18.34
CA ILE A 214 -4.14 4.21 17.15
C ILE A 214 -5.17 5.30 17.46
N ASP A 215 -6.00 5.13 18.49
CA ASP A 215 -7.03 6.10 18.85
C ASP A 215 -6.40 7.34 19.49
N GLU A 216 -5.40 7.16 20.34
CA GLU A 216 -4.60 8.25 20.89
C GLU A 216 -3.75 8.93 19.80
N LEU A 217 -3.07 8.18 18.93
CA LEU A 217 -2.35 8.75 17.80
C LEU A 217 -3.28 9.60 16.93
N TRP A 218 -4.43 9.07 16.56
CA TRP A 218 -5.41 9.76 15.73
C TRP A 218 -5.95 11.03 16.40
N SER A 219 -6.23 10.98 17.69
CA SER A 219 -6.61 12.16 18.49
C SER A 219 -5.52 13.23 18.47
N ARG A 220 -4.24 12.86 18.61
CA ARG A 220 -3.11 13.82 18.51
C ARG A 220 -3.03 14.46 17.12
N LEU A 221 -3.22 13.68 16.05
CA LEU A 221 -3.22 14.17 14.67
C LEU A 221 -4.36 15.17 14.42
N ILE A 222 -5.58 14.84 14.82
CA ILE A 222 -6.74 15.76 14.70
C ILE A 222 -6.50 17.07 15.47
N ASN A 223 -5.89 17.01 16.64
CA ASN A 223 -5.61 18.22 17.43
C ASN A 223 -4.49 19.09 16.83
N ALA A 224 -3.70 18.55 15.92
CA ALA A 224 -2.61 19.24 15.22
C ALA A 224 -3.00 19.76 13.83
N SER A 225 -4.12 19.28 13.26
CA SER A 225 -4.65 19.70 11.94
C SER A 225 -5.38 21.03 11.95
#